data_AF-A0A536DAI3-F1
#
_entry.id   AF-A0A536DAI3-F1
#
_cell.length_a   1.000
_cell.length_b   1.000
_cell.length_c   1.000
_cell.angle_alpha   90.00
_cell.angle_beta   90.00
_cell.angle_gamma   90.00
#
_symmetry.space_group_name_H-M   'P 1'
#
loop_
_entity.id
_entity.type
_entity.pdbx_description
1 polymer ?
#
loop_
_entity_poly.entity_id
_entity_poly.type
_entity_poly.pdbx_seq_one_letter_code
_entity_poly.pdbx_strand_id
1 'polypeptide(L)'
;MTNILAPHQGGGGLALAAHLHLACAIPNSSYFEMLHEPPGLSSDMFQWYLAEPLRVTSDGFIVAPASPGLGVEPDPAKIARYRI
;
A
#
# COMPACT_ATOMS: atom_id res chain seq x y z
N MET A 1 -29.45 -0.33 0.70
CA MET A 1 -28.16 0.22 0.21
C MET A 1 -27.12 -0.10 1.26
N THR A 2 -26.02 -0.75 0.88
CA THR A 2 -24.88 -0.98 1.78
C THR A 2 -24.04 0.30 1.86
N ASN A 3 -23.63 0.69 3.06
CA ASN A 3 -22.72 1.83 3.24
C ASN A 3 -21.38 1.52 2.59
N ILE A 4 -20.69 2.51 2.02
CA ILE A 4 -19.33 2.35 1.48
C ILE A 4 -18.33 2.28 2.63
N LEU A 5 -17.32 1.42 2.52
CA LEU A 5 -16.15 1.40 3.39
C LEU A 5 -14.92 1.88 2.62
N ALA A 6 -14.41 3.05 3.01
CA ALA A 6 -13.17 3.63 2.48
C ALA A 6 -12.21 3.93 3.65
N PRO A 7 -11.43 2.92 4.09
CA PRO A 7 -10.47 3.11 5.18
C PRO A 7 -9.41 4.14 4.81
N HIS A 8 -9.08 5.00 5.76
CA HIS A 8 -7.91 5.86 5.63
C HIS A 8 -6.63 5.05 5.92
N GLN A 9 -5.56 5.33 5.17
CA GLN A 9 -4.21 4.89 5.49
C GLN A 9 -3.21 6.06 5.44
N GLY A 10 -2.29 6.09 6.41
CA GLY A 10 -1.20 7.08 6.48
C GLY A 10 0.14 6.50 6.94
N GLY A 11 0.25 5.16 7.01
CA GLY A 11 1.41 4.47 7.57
C GLY A 11 2.47 4.04 6.54
N GLY A 12 2.44 4.56 5.32
CA GLY A 12 3.35 4.15 4.25
C GLY A 12 3.02 2.77 3.66
N GLY A 13 4.04 2.08 3.15
CA GLY A 13 3.88 0.80 2.43
C GLY A 13 3.20 -0.34 3.21
N LEU A 14 3.47 -0.48 4.52
CA LEU A 14 2.83 -1.53 5.34
C LEU A 14 1.34 -1.26 5.55
N ALA A 15 0.96 0.00 5.83
CA ALA A 15 -0.44 0.38 5.97
C ALA A 15 -1.19 0.26 4.64
N LEU A 16 -0.55 0.61 3.53
CA LEU A 16 -1.10 0.40 2.19
C LEU A 16 -1.37 -1.10 1.93
N ALA A 17 -0.41 -1.98 2.21
CA ALA A 17 -0.58 -3.41 2.02
C ALA A 17 -1.74 -3.97 2.87
N ALA A 18 -1.83 -3.57 4.14
CA ALA A 18 -2.92 -3.97 5.04
C ALA A 18 -4.28 -3.46 4.54
N HIS A 19 -4.35 -2.19 4.11
CA HIS A 19 -5.55 -1.63 3.50
C HIS A 19 -5.95 -2.39 2.23
N LEU A 20 -4.99 -2.70 1.36
CA LEU A 20 -5.27 -3.39 0.10
C LEU A 20 -5.86 -4.79 0.33
N HIS A 21 -5.31 -5.56 1.27
CA HIS A 21 -5.88 -6.83 1.68
C HIS A 21 -7.32 -6.70 2.20
N LEU A 22 -7.59 -5.68 3.04
CA LEU A 22 -8.93 -5.42 3.55
C LEU A 22 -9.92 -5.04 2.43
N ALA A 23 -9.50 -4.18 1.51
CA ALA A 23 -10.32 -3.74 0.38
C ALA A 23 -10.68 -4.92 -0.55
N CYS A 24 -9.71 -5.79 -0.85
CA CYS A 24 -9.95 -6.99 -1.65
C CYS A 24 -10.88 -8.01 -0.96
N ALA A 25 -10.99 -7.99 0.37
CA ALA A 25 -11.82 -8.92 1.14
C ALA A 25 -13.26 -8.43 1.37
N ILE A 26 -13.59 -7.16 1.07
CA ILE A 26 -14.86 -6.54 1.42
C ILE A 26 -15.60 -6.03 0.17
N PRO A 27 -16.83 -6.49 -0.11
CA PRO A 27 -17.52 -6.19 -1.38
C PRO A 27 -17.98 -4.73 -1.53
N ASN A 28 -18.04 -3.96 -0.45
CA ASN A 28 -18.46 -2.55 -0.43
C ASN A 28 -17.28 -1.57 -0.25
N SER A 29 -16.05 -1.99 -0.60
CA SER A 29 -14.87 -1.12 -0.65
C SER A 29 -14.53 -0.76 -2.10
N SER A 30 -15.32 0.15 -2.68
CA SER A 30 -15.20 0.55 -4.10
C SER A 30 -14.16 1.65 -4.36
N TYR A 31 -13.62 2.26 -3.31
CA TYR A 31 -12.60 3.32 -3.40
C TYR A 31 -11.38 2.92 -2.58
N PHE A 32 -10.20 3.14 -3.15
CA PHE A 32 -8.93 2.79 -2.55
C PHE A 32 -8.00 4.00 -2.49
N GLU A 33 -7.52 4.34 -1.29
CA GLU A 33 -6.58 5.44 -1.07
C GLU A 33 -5.16 5.00 -1.45
N MET A 34 -4.71 5.46 -2.62
CA MET A 34 -3.35 5.24 -3.15
C MET A 34 -2.65 6.58 -3.37
N LEU A 35 -1.52 6.79 -2.70
CA LEU A 35 -0.69 7.97 -2.92
C LEU A 35 0.15 7.74 -4.18
N HIS A 36 -0.25 8.38 -5.28
CA HIS A 36 0.41 8.23 -6.58
C HIS A 36 0.33 9.54 -7.39
N GLU A 37 1.14 10.52 -7.01
CA GLU A 37 1.19 11.84 -7.68
C GLU A 37 2.61 12.14 -8.20
N PRO A 38 3.11 11.41 -9.21
CA PRO A 38 4.42 11.70 -9.79
C PRO A 38 4.44 13.07 -10.48
N PRO A 39 5.56 13.84 -10.38
CA PRO A 39 6.82 13.46 -9.74
C PRO A 39 6.87 13.73 -8.22
N GLY A 40 5.86 14.36 -7.63
CA GLY A 40 5.89 14.87 -6.25
C GLY A 40 5.78 13.80 -5.16
N LEU A 41 4.95 12.77 -5.36
CA LEU A 41 4.78 11.66 -4.43
C LEU A 41 4.65 10.34 -5.18
N SER A 42 5.80 9.75 -5.50
CA SER A 42 5.89 8.42 -6.11
C SER A 42 5.72 7.30 -5.09
N SER A 43 5.43 6.08 -5.58
CA SER A 43 5.44 4.86 -4.75
C SER A 43 6.74 4.71 -3.95
N ASP A 44 7.88 5.01 -4.57
CA ASP A 44 9.21 4.92 -3.94
C ASP A 44 9.39 5.90 -2.79
N MET A 45 8.79 7.10 -2.88
CA MET A 45 8.91 8.11 -1.82
C MET A 45 8.02 7.79 -0.63
N PHE A 46 6.76 7.42 -0.84
CA PHE A 46 5.85 7.19 0.28
C PHE A 46 6.05 5.81 0.92
N GLN A 47 6.49 4.81 0.15
CA GLN A 47 6.78 3.45 0.61
C GLN A 47 8.29 3.23 0.82
N TRP A 48 9.03 4.31 1.07
CA TRP A 48 10.49 4.33 1.02
C TRP A 48 11.19 3.24 1.81
N TYR A 49 10.59 2.76 2.91
CA TYR A 49 11.19 1.75 3.78
C TYR A 49 10.96 0.30 3.32
N LEU A 50 10.14 0.07 2.29
CA LEU A 50 10.00 -1.28 1.70
C LEU A 50 11.20 -1.61 0.81
N ALA A 51 11.48 -2.91 0.69
CA ALA A 51 12.42 -3.43 -0.30
C ALA A 51 11.85 -3.23 -1.71
N GLU A 52 10.58 -3.58 -1.92
CA GLU A 52 9.87 -3.42 -3.18
C GLU A 52 8.50 -2.72 -2.96
N PRO A 53 8.33 -1.47 -3.43
CA PRO A 53 7.06 -0.75 -3.35
C PRO A 53 5.96 -1.36 -4.21
N LEU A 54 4.72 -1.32 -3.71
CA LEU A 54 3.54 -1.65 -4.50
C LEU A 54 3.26 -0.55 -5.52
N ARG A 55 2.93 -0.94 -6.75
CA ARG A 55 2.73 -0.03 -7.88
C ARG A 55 1.38 -0.23 -8.54
N VAL A 56 0.85 0.87 -9.07
CA VAL A 56 -0.30 0.83 -9.96
C VAL A 56 0.16 0.25 -11.29
N THR A 57 -0.59 -0.73 -11.79
CA THR A 57 -0.42 -1.36 -13.10
C THR A 57 -0.72 -0.38 -14.23
N SER A 58 -0.33 -0.71 -15.46
CA SER A 58 -0.64 0.11 -16.65
C SER A 58 -2.14 0.35 -16.84
N ASP A 59 -2.97 -0.56 -16.33
CA ASP A 59 -4.42 -0.54 -16.51
C ASP A 59 -5.13 0.21 -15.36
N GLY A 60 -4.37 0.85 -14.46
CA GLY A 60 -4.90 1.68 -13.38
C GLY A 60 -5.29 0.90 -12.11
N PHE A 61 -4.97 -0.39 -12.03
CA PHE A 61 -5.24 -1.23 -10.84
C PHE A 61 -4.03 -1.36 -9.94
N ILE A 62 -4.24 -1.70 -8.67
CA ILE A 62 -3.21 -2.18 -7.74
C ILE A 62 -3.61 -3.57 -7.25
N VAL A 63 -2.63 -4.47 -7.10
CA VAL A 63 -2.87 -5.89 -6.82
C VAL A 63 -2.32 -6.24 -5.45
N ALA A 64 -3.14 -6.89 -4.62
CA ALA A 64 -2.72 -7.39 -3.33
C ALA A 64 -1.64 -8.48 -3.51
N PRO A 65 -0.52 -8.44 -2.75
CA PRO A 65 0.46 -9.51 -2.76
C PRO A 65 -0.15 -10.88 -2.40
N ALA A 66 0.26 -11.93 -3.11
CA ALA A 66 -0.18 -13.30 -2.85
C ALA A 66 0.71 -14.09 -1.88
N SER A 67 1.88 -13.54 -1.51
CA SER A 67 2.77 -14.13 -0.52
C SER A 67 2.17 -14.05 0.90
N PRO A 68 2.60 -14.93 1.84
CA PRO A 68 2.06 -14.95 3.20
C PRO A 68 2.15 -13.61 3.94
N GLY A 69 1.23 -13.40 4.89
CA GLY A 69 1.17 -12.18 5.68
C GLY A 69 0.73 -10.97 4.83
N LEU A 70 1.40 -9.83 5.00
CA LEU A 70 1.15 -8.65 4.17
C LEU A 70 1.74 -8.79 2.76
N GLY A 71 2.68 -9.74 2.58
CA GLY A 71 3.36 -10.00 1.32
C GLY A 71 4.28 -8.88 0.81
N VAL A 72 4.72 -8.00 1.71
CA VAL A 72 5.75 -6.98 1.48
C VAL A 72 6.82 -7.08 2.55
N GLU A 73 8.06 -6.78 2.19
CA GLU A 73 9.21 -6.84 3.09
C GLU A 73 9.82 -5.46 3.31
N PRO A 74 10.05 -5.02 4.57
CA PRO A 74 10.87 -3.85 4.85
C PRO A 74 12.32 -4.06 4.43
N ASP A 75 12.96 -3.01 3.94
CA ASP A 75 14.40 -3.02 3.65
C ASP A 75 15.19 -2.97 4.98
N PRO A 76 15.94 -4.03 5.34
CA PRO A 76 16.62 -4.10 6.62
C PRO A 76 17.69 -3.02 6.80
N ALA A 77 18.34 -2.58 5.72
CA ALA A 77 19.35 -1.52 5.80
C ALA A 77 18.72 -0.16 6.07
N LYS A 78 17.56 0.12 5.46
CA LYS A 78 16.78 1.33 5.75
C LYS A 78 16.26 1.33 7.18
N ILE A 79 15.66 0.22 7.63
CA ILE A 79 15.19 0.09 9.01
C ILE A 79 16.33 0.27 10.01
N ALA A 80 17.49 -0.35 9.78
CA ALA A 80 18.67 -0.19 10.64
C ALA A 80 19.17 1.27 10.69
N ARG A 81 19.13 1.99 9.55
CA ARG A 81 19.57 3.38 9.44
C ARG A 81 18.67 4.36 10.20
N TYR A 82 17.36 4.13 10.23
CA TYR A 82 16.36 5.08 10.77
C TYR A 82 15.71 4.63 12.08
N ARG A 83 16.20 3.56 12.72
CA ARG A 83 15.73 3.15 14.05
C ARG A 83 15.99 4.24 15.11
N ILE A 84 15.05 4.41 16.04
CA ILE A 84 15.17 5.27 17.23
C ILE A 84 15.62 4.47 18.45
#